data_AF-A0A2H1V2T8-F1
#
_entry.id   AF-A0A2H1V2T8-F1
#
_cell.length_a   1.000
_cell.length_b   1.000
_cell.length_c   1.000
_cell.angle_alpha   90.00
_cell.angle_beta   90.00
_cell.angle_gamma   90.00
#
_symmetry.space_group_name_H-M   'P 1'
#
loop_
_entity.id
_entity.type
_entity.pdbx_description
1 polymer ?
#
loop_
_entity_poly.entity_id
_entity_poly.type
_entity_poly.pdbx_seq_one_letter_code
_entity_poly.pdbx_strand_id
1 'polypeptide(L)'
;MTASNAHKERVGSELRAMVQAPPGHKFVGADVDSQELWIAALLGDSTLGLCGGSAFGWAVLAGDKSRKTDLHSLTATAAAVSRDHAKVINYARIYGAGQNFAERLLKQFNPTMTVSEAKSKAAKMFSSTKGRRVYRLKKQYMEGFMEEDLDEQVVEMTSYQAMRLAKISGKKLDDMFERPKWVGGTESDMFNKLEEIADSEGPSTAFLSGRLSRALEHAQGRWGGTRLNWAVQSAAADFLHLMLASMAHLAPKARFCLSFHDEVRYLVSDEYKYETALALQITNLLTRAFCSQRVGINDLPLSVAFFTAVEVDQVLRKESNLDCTTPSNPHGLEKGYGIPNGESLNIFEVLDKLVARSLEMCPVYGNRLTNIYYMGLIT
;
A
#
# COMPACT_ATOMS: atom_id res chain seq x y z
N MET A 1 10.80 1.93 13.68
CA MET A 1 12.26 1.72 13.61
C MET A 1 12.72 2.19 12.24
N THR A 2 13.84 2.91 12.13
CA THR A 2 14.36 3.40 10.84
C THR A 2 15.61 2.63 10.46
N ALA A 3 15.58 1.91 9.34
CA ALA A 3 16.75 1.30 8.72
C ALA A 3 17.03 1.99 7.38
N SER A 4 18.25 2.52 7.20
CA SER A 4 18.64 3.14 5.93
C SER A 4 19.21 2.10 4.97
N ASN A 5 18.99 2.31 3.68
CA ASN A 5 19.71 1.59 2.64
C ASN A 5 21.10 2.21 2.43
N ALA A 6 22.04 1.41 1.93
CA ALA A 6 23.38 1.89 1.59
C ALA A 6 23.29 3.01 0.54
N HIS A 7 23.98 4.12 0.81
CA HIS A 7 24.00 5.30 -0.04
C HIS A 7 25.45 5.77 -0.21
N LYS A 8 25.87 5.97 -1.45
CA LYS A 8 27.27 6.25 -1.82
C LYS A 8 27.86 7.49 -1.16
N GLU A 9 27.02 8.44 -0.77
CA GLU A 9 27.42 9.71 -0.15
C GLU A 9 27.19 9.77 1.37
N ARG A 10 26.70 8.69 1.99
CA ARG A 10 26.31 8.70 3.41
C ARG A 10 27.09 7.67 4.21
N VAL A 11 27.90 8.17 5.14
CA VAL A 11 28.62 7.37 6.14
C VAL A 11 27.61 6.58 6.99
N GLY A 12 27.89 5.29 7.21
CA GLY A 12 27.12 4.38 8.06
C GLY A 12 25.76 3.96 7.50
N SER A 13 25.47 4.31 6.24
CA SER A 13 24.20 3.93 5.60
C SER A 13 24.09 2.43 5.32
N GLU A 14 25.22 1.73 5.29
CA GLU A 14 25.38 0.29 5.12
C GLU A 14 25.29 -0.54 6.40
N LEU A 15 25.25 0.08 7.58
CA LEU A 15 25.38 -0.63 8.88
C LEU A 15 24.34 -1.74 9.07
N ARG A 16 23.21 -1.64 8.37
CA ARG A 16 22.20 -2.71 8.30
C ARG A 16 22.82 -4.05 7.87
N ALA A 17 23.71 -4.04 6.88
CA ALA A 17 24.37 -5.23 6.33
C ALA A 17 25.44 -5.83 7.26
N MET A 18 25.81 -5.13 8.34
CA MET A 18 26.71 -5.70 9.35
C MET A 18 25.99 -6.71 10.26
N VAL A 19 24.66 -6.75 10.24
CA VAL A 19 23.88 -7.80 10.91
C VAL A 19 23.92 -9.06 10.04
N GLN A 20 24.65 -10.06 10.51
CA GLN A 20 24.84 -11.33 9.79
C GLN A 20 24.10 -12.48 10.46
N ALA A 21 23.60 -13.41 9.65
CA ALA A 21 23.06 -14.66 10.11
C ALA A 21 24.20 -15.53 10.69
N PRO A 22 23.94 -16.31 11.76
CA PRO A 22 24.91 -17.28 12.25
C PRO A 22 25.23 -18.35 11.20
N PRO A 23 26.38 -19.04 11.30
CA PRO A 23 26.72 -20.13 10.40
C PRO A 23 25.59 -21.16 10.25
N GLY A 24 25.35 -21.61 9.01
CA GLY A 24 24.27 -22.55 8.70
C GLY A 24 22.85 -21.94 8.69
N HIS A 25 22.72 -20.61 8.78
CA HIS A 25 21.45 -19.90 8.69
C HIS A 25 21.48 -18.80 7.62
N LYS A 26 20.30 -18.39 7.18
CA LYS A 26 20.06 -17.31 6.22
C LYS A 26 18.91 -16.43 6.68
N PHE A 27 18.99 -15.15 6.33
CA PHE A 27 17.83 -14.27 6.33
C PHE A 27 17.00 -14.53 5.07
N VAL A 28 15.69 -14.70 5.25
CA VAL A 28 14.71 -14.78 4.18
C VAL A 28 13.69 -13.68 4.40
N GLY A 29 13.43 -12.84 3.40
CA GLY A 29 12.42 -11.82 3.53
C GLY A 29 12.12 -11.09 2.24
N ALA A 30 11.09 -10.26 2.29
CA ALA A 30 10.60 -9.53 1.13
C ALA A 30 10.05 -8.18 1.55
N ASP A 31 9.98 -7.29 0.57
CA ASP A 31 9.35 -5.98 0.64
C ASP A 31 8.01 -6.06 -0.11
N VAL A 32 6.92 -5.65 0.54
CA VAL A 32 5.59 -5.60 -0.07
C VAL A 32 5.49 -4.33 -0.93
N ASP A 33 5.81 -4.47 -2.22
CA ASP A 33 5.76 -3.36 -3.16
C ASP A 33 4.44 -2.57 -3.09
N SER A 34 4.57 -1.26 -2.81
CA SER A 34 3.46 -0.30 -2.80
C SER A 34 2.27 -0.74 -1.92
N GLN A 35 2.53 -1.45 -0.81
CA GLN A 35 1.52 -2.02 0.08
C GLN A 35 0.38 -1.06 0.38
N GLU A 36 0.71 0.13 0.86
CA GLU A 36 -0.29 1.10 1.33
C GLU A 36 -1.08 1.73 0.18
N LEU A 37 -0.46 1.88 -1.00
CA LEU A 37 -1.16 2.32 -2.21
C LEU A 37 -2.12 1.24 -2.72
N TRP A 38 -1.72 -0.03 -2.69
CA TRP A 38 -2.59 -1.14 -3.04
C TRP A 38 -3.78 -1.26 -2.08
N ILE A 39 -3.55 -1.14 -0.77
CA ILE A 39 -4.64 -1.12 0.23
C ILE A 39 -5.60 0.03 -0.05
N ALA A 40 -5.08 1.24 -0.27
CA ALA A 40 -5.90 2.40 -0.57
C ALA A 40 -6.71 2.21 -1.87
N ALA A 41 -6.12 1.59 -2.89
CA ALA A 41 -6.77 1.27 -4.14
C ALA A 41 -7.89 0.25 -3.94
N LEU A 42 -7.60 -0.84 -3.25
CA LEU A 42 -8.56 -1.89 -2.93
C LEU A 42 -9.76 -1.34 -2.14
N LEU A 43 -9.51 -0.46 -1.16
CA LEU A 43 -10.59 0.19 -0.40
C LEU A 43 -11.45 1.09 -1.29
N GLY A 44 -10.84 1.86 -2.20
CA GLY A 44 -11.58 2.65 -3.18
C GLY A 44 -12.42 1.77 -4.11
N ASP A 45 -11.82 0.73 -4.67
CA ASP A 45 -12.45 -0.22 -5.60
C ASP A 45 -13.57 -1.04 -4.95
N SER A 46 -13.57 -1.19 -3.62
CA SER A 46 -14.62 -1.90 -2.89
C SER A 46 -16.02 -1.31 -3.10
N THR A 47 -16.13 -0.02 -3.42
CA THR A 47 -17.43 0.60 -3.74
C THR A 47 -18.00 0.13 -5.08
N LEU A 48 -17.13 -0.35 -5.97
CA LEU A 48 -17.47 -0.86 -7.30
C LEU A 48 -17.50 -2.40 -7.34
N GLY A 49 -16.96 -3.06 -6.31
CA GLY A 49 -16.89 -4.52 -6.23
C GLY A 49 -15.91 -5.16 -7.22
N LEU A 50 -14.99 -4.38 -7.80
CA LEU A 50 -14.06 -4.82 -8.84
C LEU A 50 -12.66 -4.26 -8.63
N CYS A 51 -11.66 -5.13 -8.51
CA CYS A 51 -10.24 -4.74 -8.50
C CYS A 51 -9.89 -3.94 -9.77
N GLY A 52 -9.35 -2.73 -9.59
CA GLY A 52 -8.99 -1.84 -10.69
C GLY A 52 -10.18 -1.14 -11.35
N GLY A 53 -11.35 -1.16 -10.71
CA GLY A 53 -12.57 -0.51 -11.23
C GLY A 53 -12.50 1.01 -11.20
N SER A 54 -11.80 1.60 -10.22
CA SER A 54 -11.59 3.04 -10.14
C SER A 54 -10.36 3.48 -10.94
N ALA A 55 -10.30 4.77 -11.31
CA ALA A 55 -9.13 5.34 -11.98
C ALA A 55 -7.84 5.18 -11.14
N PHE A 56 -7.95 5.31 -9.81
CA PHE A 56 -6.84 5.08 -8.89
C PHE A 56 -6.44 3.60 -8.84
N GLY A 57 -7.41 2.68 -8.69
CA GLY A 57 -7.17 1.25 -8.69
C GLY A 57 -6.48 0.76 -9.96
N TRP A 58 -6.96 1.23 -11.12
CA TRP A 58 -6.35 0.92 -12.41
C TRP A 58 -4.90 1.43 -12.50
N ALA A 59 -4.65 2.68 -12.08
CA ALA A 59 -3.30 3.25 -12.12
C ALA A 59 -2.30 2.56 -11.19
N VAL A 60 -2.78 1.95 -10.09
CA VAL A 60 -1.97 1.17 -9.15
C VAL A 60 -1.72 -0.25 -9.67
N LEU A 61 -2.73 -0.92 -10.24
CA LEU A 61 -2.65 -2.33 -10.63
C LEU A 61 -2.09 -2.57 -12.04
N ALA A 62 -2.42 -1.69 -12.98
CA ALA A 62 -2.14 -1.84 -14.42
C ALA A 62 -1.34 -0.66 -15.00
N GLY A 63 -1.01 0.33 -14.18
CA GLY A 63 -0.23 1.49 -14.59
C GLY A 63 1.20 1.12 -15.00
N ASP A 64 1.68 1.72 -16.07
CA ASP A 64 3.00 1.46 -16.64
C ASP A 64 3.88 2.72 -16.61
N LYS A 65 5.11 2.57 -16.09
CA LYS A 65 6.06 3.67 -15.96
C LYS A 65 6.55 4.20 -17.30
N SER A 66 6.79 3.33 -18.28
CA SER A 66 7.26 3.71 -19.61
C SER A 66 6.20 4.50 -20.39
N ARG A 67 4.93 4.10 -20.25
CA ARG A 67 3.77 4.75 -20.85
C ARG A 67 3.26 5.94 -20.05
N LYS A 68 3.87 6.22 -18.87
CA LYS A 68 3.47 7.28 -17.94
C LYS A 68 2.03 7.16 -17.46
N THR A 69 1.50 5.95 -17.40
CA THR A 69 0.13 5.65 -16.93
C THR A 69 0.09 5.20 -15.48
N ASP A 70 1.26 4.95 -14.86
CA ASP A 70 1.35 4.70 -13.42
C ASP A 70 1.03 5.93 -12.59
N LEU A 71 0.52 5.71 -11.38
CA LEU A 71 0.10 6.77 -10.46
C LEU A 71 1.15 7.88 -10.29
N HIS A 72 2.42 7.53 -10.09
CA HIS A 72 3.44 8.54 -9.84
C HIS A 72 3.72 9.38 -11.09
N SER A 73 3.66 8.79 -12.27
CA SER A 73 3.79 9.53 -13.53
C SER A 73 2.59 10.45 -13.77
N LEU A 74 1.37 9.98 -13.50
CA LEU A 74 0.16 10.81 -13.59
C LEU A 74 0.24 12.03 -12.66
N THR A 75 0.66 11.83 -11.41
CA THR A 75 0.87 12.92 -10.45
C THR A 75 2.01 13.85 -10.88
N ALA A 76 3.12 13.30 -11.39
CA ALA A 76 4.24 14.09 -11.88
C ALA A 76 3.82 15.04 -13.02
N THR A 77 3.02 14.55 -13.96
CA THR A 77 2.45 15.36 -15.04
C THR A 77 1.48 16.41 -14.50
N ALA A 78 0.58 16.04 -13.59
CA ALA A 78 -0.40 16.97 -13.01
C ALA A 78 0.24 18.10 -12.20
N ALA A 79 1.31 17.80 -11.44
CA ALA A 79 2.02 18.76 -10.60
C ALA A 79 3.21 19.44 -11.30
N ALA A 80 3.57 19.00 -12.52
CA ALA A 80 4.75 19.42 -13.26
C ALA A 80 6.03 19.30 -12.42
N VAL A 81 6.25 18.12 -11.85
CA VAL A 81 7.43 17.76 -11.04
C VAL A 81 8.06 16.46 -11.55
N SER A 82 9.23 16.10 -11.03
CA SER A 82 9.83 14.79 -11.32
C SER A 82 9.00 13.65 -10.71
N ARG A 83 9.13 12.44 -11.26
CA ARG A 83 8.44 11.26 -10.73
C ARG A 83 8.83 10.95 -9.28
N ASP A 84 10.08 11.19 -8.90
CA ASP A 84 10.52 10.96 -7.52
C ASP A 84 9.94 11.98 -6.54
N HIS A 85 9.81 13.25 -6.95
CA HIS A 85 9.06 14.24 -6.17
C HIS A 85 7.57 13.88 -6.07
N ALA A 86 6.97 13.34 -7.15
CA ALA A 86 5.59 12.89 -7.15
C ALA A 86 5.34 11.70 -6.20
N LYS A 87 6.31 10.80 -6.00
CA LYS A 87 6.21 9.75 -4.96
C LYS A 87 6.01 10.36 -3.58
N VAL A 88 6.86 11.31 -3.19
CA VAL A 88 6.78 11.99 -1.88
C VAL A 88 5.43 12.69 -1.71
N ILE A 89 4.94 13.34 -2.77
CA ILE A 89 3.65 14.02 -2.79
C ILE A 89 2.50 13.02 -2.64
N ASN A 90 2.50 11.90 -3.37
CA ASN A 90 1.43 10.91 -3.29
C ASN A 90 1.32 10.28 -1.90
N TYR A 91 2.44 9.91 -1.29
CA TYR A 91 2.44 9.45 0.09
C TYR A 91 1.82 10.50 1.01
N ALA A 92 2.31 11.74 0.97
CA ALA A 92 1.75 12.80 1.79
C ALA A 92 0.23 12.98 1.61
N ARG A 93 -0.26 12.96 0.37
CA ARG A 93 -1.68 13.14 0.04
C ARG A 93 -2.55 12.01 0.56
N ILE A 94 -2.13 10.75 0.39
CA ILE A 94 -2.86 9.56 0.83
C ILE A 94 -2.96 9.53 2.37
N TYR A 95 -1.92 9.98 3.08
CA TYR A 95 -1.93 10.08 4.55
C TYR A 95 -2.67 11.30 5.11
N GLY A 96 -3.48 11.96 4.30
CA GLY A 96 -4.27 13.10 4.74
C GLY A 96 -3.45 14.36 5.01
N ALA A 97 -2.21 14.47 4.50
CA ALA A 97 -1.53 15.75 4.49
C ALA A 97 -2.30 16.70 3.56
N GLY A 98 -2.84 17.78 4.13
CA GLY A 98 -3.65 18.73 3.40
C GLY A 98 -2.86 19.53 2.36
N GLN A 99 -3.59 20.34 1.58
CA GLN A 99 -3.02 21.18 0.51
C GLN A 99 -1.81 22.01 0.96
N ASN A 100 -1.86 22.58 2.17
CA ASN A 100 -0.77 23.37 2.75
C ASN A 100 0.56 22.61 2.84
N PHE A 101 0.53 21.30 3.07
CA PHE A 101 1.74 20.49 3.10
C PHE A 101 2.31 20.27 1.71
N ALA A 102 1.46 19.99 0.72
CA ALA A 102 1.87 19.89 -0.67
C ALA A 102 2.45 21.21 -1.20
N GLU A 103 1.89 22.36 -0.81
CA GLU A 103 2.45 23.68 -1.14
C GLU A 103 3.89 23.84 -0.63
N ARG A 104 4.16 23.41 0.61
CA ARG A 104 5.51 23.44 1.20
C ARG A 104 6.46 22.52 0.45
N LEU A 105 6.04 21.30 0.12
CA LEU A 105 6.84 20.35 -0.65
C LEU A 105 7.17 20.89 -2.06
N LEU A 106 6.19 21.46 -2.76
CA LEU A 106 6.41 22.04 -4.08
C LEU A 106 7.46 23.15 -4.06
N LYS A 107 7.45 24.00 -3.02
CA LYS A 107 8.48 25.04 -2.82
C LYS A 107 9.85 24.46 -2.44
N GLN A 108 9.89 23.36 -1.70
CA GLN A 108 11.17 22.68 -1.39
C GLN A 108 11.80 22.08 -2.66
N PHE A 109 10.98 21.48 -3.52
CA PHE A 109 11.45 20.90 -4.79
C PHE A 109 11.80 21.95 -5.84
N ASN A 110 11.18 23.12 -5.78
CA ASN A 110 11.48 24.23 -6.66
C ASN A 110 11.49 25.56 -5.88
N PRO A 111 12.67 25.97 -5.34
CA PRO A 111 12.80 27.18 -4.53
C PRO A 111 12.44 28.48 -5.24
N THR A 112 12.47 28.51 -6.58
CA THR A 112 12.11 29.70 -7.37
C THR A 112 10.60 29.86 -7.56
N MET A 113 9.80 28.83 -7.22
CA MET A 113 8.34 28.88 -7.32
C MET A 113 7.75 29.86 -6.30
N THR A 114 6.87 30.75 -6.77
CA THR A 114 6.16 31.68 -5.89
C THR A 114 5.14 30.96 -5.01
N VAL A 115 4.77 31.57 -3.89
CA VAL A 115 3.73 31.02 -2.99
C VAL A 115 2.38 30.89 -3.72
N SER A 116 2.05 31.85 -4.58
CA SER A 116 0.79 31.83 -5.35
C SER A 116 0.77 30.68 -6.35
N GLU A 117 1.87 30.45 -7.07
CA GLU A 117 1.99 29.32 -8.00
C GLU A 117 1.93 27.98 -7.28
N ALA A 118 2.63 27.84 -6.15
CA ALA A 118 2.59 26.63 -5.33
C ALA A 118 1.16 26.31 -4.87
N LYS A 119 0.43 27.34 -4.39
CA LYS A 119 -0.97 27.23 -3.98
C LYS A 119 -1.89 26.84 -5.13
N SER A 120 -1.74 27.48 -6.29
CA SER A 120 -2.52 27.17 -7.50
C SER A 120 -2.28 25.73 -7.98
N LYS A 121 -1.02 25.30 -8.03
CA LYS A 121 -0.64 23.92 -8.41
C LYS A 121 -1.16 22.89 -7.41
N ALA A 122 -1.00 23.14 -6.11
CA ALA A 122 -1.52 22.25 -5.08
C ALA A 122 -3.06 22.15 -5.17
N ALA A 123 -3.77 23.26 -5.29
CA ALA A 123 -5.22 23.28 -5.45
C ALA A 123 -5.67 22.49 -6.70
N LYS A 124 -5.02 22.71 -7.85
CA LYS A 124 -5.31 21.99 -9.09
C LYS A 124 -5.10 20.48 -8.92
N MET A 125 -3.97 20.09 -8.33
CA MET A 125 -3.64 18.70 -8.06
C MET A 125 -4.67 18.04 -7.14
N PHE A 126 -5.04 18.66 -6.01
CA PHE A 126 -6.06 18.12 -5.10
C PHE A 126 -7.44 18.04 -5.76
N SER A 127 -7.80 19.03 -6.58
CA SER A 127 -9.07 19.02 -7.31
C SER A 127 -9.14 17.92 -8.36
N SER A 128 -8.05 17.60 -9.07
CA SER A 128 -8.05 16.52 -10.08
C SER A 128 -8.01 15.12 -9.46
N THR A 129 -7.50 15.02 -8.23
CA THR A 129 -7.27 13.74 -7.57
C THR A 129 -8.32 13.43 -6.51
N LYS A 130 -8.43 14.24 -5.45
CA LYS A 130 -9.45 14.07 -4.42
C LYS A 130 -10.84 14.42 -4.95
N GLY A 131 -10.93 15.37 -5.89
CA GLY A 131 -12.18 15.80 -6.50
C GLY A 131 -12.84 16.94 -5.74
N ARG A 132 -14.16 17.11 -5.96
CA ARG A 132 -14.99 18.10 -5.27
C ARG A 132 -15.91 17.43 -4.26
N ARG A 133 -16.21 18.13 -3.16
CA ARG A 133 -17.15 17.64 -2.15
C ARG A 133 -18.59 18.01 -2.54
N VAL A 134 -19.47 17.02 -2.56
CA VAL A 134 -20.90 17.17 -2.87
C VAL A 134 -21.77 16.74 -1.70
N TYR A 135 -22.91 17.41 -1.58
CA TYR A 135 -23.95 17.11 -0.61
C TYR A 135 -25.19 16.68 -1.38
N ARG A 136 -25.63 15.46 -1.12
CA ARG A 136 -26.84 14.89 -1.71
C ARG A 136 -28.02 15.15 -0.81
N LEU A 137 -29.05 15.81 -1.33
CA LEU A 137 -30.27 16.09 -0.58
C LEU A 137 -30.99 14.76 -0.30
N LYS A 138 -31.54 14.54 0.90
CA LYS A 138 -32.31 13.31 1.18
C LYS A 138 -33.65 13.35 0.44
N LYS A 139 -34.16 12.18 0.04
CA LYS A 139 -35.40 12.03 -0.75
C LYS A 139 -36.58 12.85 -0.21
N GLN A 140 -36.78 12.85 1.11
CA GLN A 140 -37.86 13.61 1.79
C GLN A 140 -37.77 15.14 1.66
N TYR A 141 -36.63 15.67 1.18
CA TYR A 141 -36.41 17.10 0.96
C TYR A 141 -36.25 17.45 -0.52
N MET A 142 -36.38 16.47 -1.43
CA MET A 142 -36.28 16.68 -2.88
C MET A 142 -37.57 17.23 -3.50
N GLU A 143 -38.68 17.24 -2.74
CA GLU A 143 -39.97 17.73 -3.21
C GLU A 143 -39.85 19.19 -3.68
N GLY A 144 -40.17 19.45 -4.96
CA GLY A 144 -39.99 20.76 -5.61
C GLY A 144 -38.67 20.95 -6.38
N PHE A 145 -37.75 19.98 -6.34
CA PHE A 145 -36.53 19.94 -7.16
C PHE A 145 -36.54 18.85 -8.24
N MET A 146 -37.55 17.98 -8.23
CA MET A 146 -37.68 16.86 -9.15
C MET A 146 -38.55 17.25 -10.34
N GLU A 147 -38.16 16.85 -11.55
CA GLU A 147 -39.05 16.83 -12.72
C GLU A 147 -40.02 15.64 -12.59
N GLU A 148 -41.28 15.83 -12.99
CA GLU A 148 -42.39 14.89 -12.75
C GLU A 148 -42.18 13.48 -13.34
N ASP A 149 -41.22 13.29 -14.26
CA ASP A 149 -41.01 12.04 -15.03
C ASP A 149 -39.69 11.29 -14.72
N LEU A 150 -38.95 11.65 -13.67
CA LEU A 150 -37.64 11.03 -13.34
C LEU A 150 -37.52 10.57 -11.88
N ASP A 151 -37.96 9.35 -11.60
CA ASP A 151 -37.92 8.72 -10.27
C ASP A 151 -36.50 8.53 -9.66
N GLU A 152 -35.44 8.71 -10.44
CA GLU A 152 -34.03 8.55 -10.02
C GLU A 152 -33.23 9.86 -9.93
N GLN A 153 -33.89 11.03 -9.99
CA GLN A 153 -33.16 12.30 -10.01
C GLN A 153 -32.46 12.58 -8.67
N VAL A 154 -31.13 12.67 -8.71
CA VAL A 154 -30.29 12.98 -7.54
C VAL A 154 -29.97 14.48 -7.52
N VAL A 155 -30.37 15.17 -6.45
CA VAL A 155 -30.03 16.59 -6.25
C VAL A 155 -28.71 16.70 -5.49
N GLU A 156 -27.63 17.01 -6.23
CA GLU A 156 -26.30 17.25 -5.66
C GLU A 156 -25.97 18.74 -5.61
N MET A 157 -25.43 19.18 -4.48
CA MET A 157 -25.08 20.57 -4.23
C MET A 157 -23.63 20.73 -3.78
N THR A 158 -23.04 21.88 -4.10
CA THR A 158 -21.78 22.30 -3.48
C THR A 158 -21.99 22.59 -1.99
N SER A 159 -20.90 22.57 -1.20
CA SER A 159 -20.94 22.92 0.23
C SER A 159 -21.64 24.26 0.50
N TYR A 160 -21.39 25.27 -0.33
CA TYR A 160 -22.00 26.60 -0.19
C TYR A 160 -23.51 26.55 -0.44
N GLN A 161 -23.95 25.90 -1.51
CA GLN A 161 -25.37 25.75 -1.83
C GLN A 161 -26.11 24.96 -0.75
N ALA A 162 -25.53 23.86 -0.28
CA ALA A 162 -26.11 23.03 0.77
C ALA A 162 -26.25 23.79 2.10
N MET A 163 -25.19 24.50 2.53
CA MET A 163 -25.24 25.36 3.72
C MET A 163 -26.28 26.48 3.58
N ARG A 164 -26.38 27.10 2.40
CA ARG A 164 -27.37 28.14 2.14
C ARG A 164 -28.79 27.58 2.21
N LEU A 165 -29.06 26.42 1.61
CA LEU A 165 -30.37 25.78 1.64
C LEU A 165 -30.77 25.38 3.07
N ALA A 166 -29.86 24.78 3.82
CA ALA A 166 -30.10 24.42 5.22
C ALA A 166 -30.44 25.65 6.07
N LYS A 167 -29.70 26.75 5.88
CA LYS A 167 -29.95 28.03 6.55
C LYS A 167 -31.32 28.62 6.20
N ILE A 168 -31.70 28.62 4.93
CA ILE A 168 -33.00 29.13 4.47
C ILE A 168 -34.15 28.27 5.01
N SER A 169 -33.95 26.96 5.07
CA SER A 169 -34.97 26.01 5.52
C SER A 169 -35.08 25.92 7.06
N GLY A 170 -34.20 26.59 7.81
CA GLY A 170 -34.16 26.54 9.27
C GLY A 170 -33.80 25.16 9.84
N LYS A 171 -33.19 24.27 9.06
CA LYS A 171 -32.85 22.89 9.44
C LYS A 171 -31.34 22.71 9.52
N LYS A 172 -30.87 21.69 10.24
CA LYS A 172 -29.45 21.35 10.26
C LYS A 172 -29.05 20.70 8.94
N LEU A 173 -27.78 20.86 8.56
CA LEU A 173 -27.24 20.29 7.33
C LEU A 173 -27.38 18.76 7.31
N ASP A 174 -27.03 18.09 8.42
CA ASP A 174 -27.08 16.64 8.56
C ASP A 174 -28.52 16.09 8.58
N ASP A 175 -29.52 16.93 8.90
CA ASP A 175 -30.92 16.55 8.82
C ASP A 175 -31.35 16.46 7.36
N MET A 176 -30.93 17.43 6.54
CA MET A 176 -31.38 17.60 5.15
C MET A 176 -30.57 16.77 4.14
N PHE A 177 -29.28 16.62 4.35
CA PHE A 177 -28.37 16.02 3.39
C PHE A 177 -27.82 14.68 3.90
N GLU A 178 -27.55 13.77 2.97
CA GLU A 178 -26.72 12.60 3.25
C GLU A 178 -25.28 13.01 3.61
N ARG A 179 -24.49 12.05 4.09
CA ARG A 179 -23.06 12.28 4.34
C ARG A 179 -22.40 12.79 3.06
N PRO A 180 -21.63 13.89 3.12
CA PRO A 180 -21.01 14.46 1.94
C PRO A 180 -19.94 13.53 1.39
N LYS A 181 -19.84 13.46 0.06
CA LYS A 181 -18.90 12.60 -0.66
C LYS A 181 -18.00 13.41 -1.59
N TRP A 182 -16.82 12.89 -1.86
CA TRP A 182 -15.93 13.35 -2.91
C TRP A 182 -16.35 12.74 -4.24
N VAL A 183 -16.36 13.54 -5.30
CA VAL A 183 -16.69 13.11 -6.68
C VAL A 183 -15.79 13.80 -7.71
N GLY A 184 -15.61 13.16 -8.85
CA GLY A 184 -14.94 13.72 -10.03
C GLY A 184 -13.41 13.80 -9.94
N GLY A 185 -12.81 13.25 -8.88
CA GLY A 185 -11.36 13.08 -8.78
C GLY A 185 -10.97 11.62 -8.96
N THR A 186 -9.73 11.36 -9.38
CA THR A 186 -9.22 9.99 -9.60
C THR A 186 -9.21 9.13 -8.34
N GLU A 187 -9.10 9.74 -7.17
CA GLU A 187 -8.97 9.11 -5.84
C GLU A 187 -10.23 9.31 -4.98
N SER A 188 -11.31 9.86 -5.54
CA SER A 188 -12.52 10.21 -4.78
C SER A 188 -13.11 9.02 -4.02
N ASP A 189 -13.22 7.85 -4.64
CA ASP A 189 -13.75 6.63 -4.00
C ASP A 189 -12.91 6.17 -2.81
N MET A 190 -11.58 6.20 -2.96
CA MET A 190 -10.65 5.87 -1.88
C MET A 190 -10.85 6.82 -0.69
N PHE A 191 -10.89 8.14 -0.91
CA PHE A 191 -11.13 9.09 0.17
C PHE A 191 -12.50 8.93 0.81
N ASN A 192 -13.54 8.62 0.03
CA ASN A 192 -14.86 8.33 0.57
C ASN A 192 -14.83 7.12 1.50
N LYS A 193 -14.14 6.04 1.11
CA LYS A 193 -14.05 4.84 1.94
C LYS A 193 -13.23 5.06 3.20
N LEU A 194 -12.13 5.81 3.12
CA LEU A 194 -11.33 6.15 4.30
C LEU A 194 -12.10 7.06 5.27
N GLU A 195 -12.83 8.06 4.76
CA GLU A 195 -13.70 8.92 5.58
C GLU A 195 -14.85 8.10 6.21
N GLU A 196 -15.44 7.14 5.48
CA GLU A 196 -16.46 6.21 6.00
C GLU A 196 -15.95 5.40 7.21
N ILE A 197 -14.75 4.81 7.11
CA ILE A 197 -14.12 4.07 8.21
C ILE A 197 -13.80 5.01 9.37
N ALA A 198 -13.13 6.12 9.06
CA ALA A 198 -12.63 7.07 10.05
C ALA A 198 -13.75 7.72 10.84
N ASP A 199 -14.89 8.05 10.22
CA ASP A 199 -16.03 8.75 10.81
C ASP A 199 -17.18 7.80 11.23
N SER A 200 -16.94 6.49 11.25
CA SER A 200 -17.88 5.54 11.85
C SER A 200 -17.96 5.73 13.38
N GLU A 201 -19.06 5.25 14.00
CA GLU A 201 -19.26 5.39 15.45
C GLU A 201 -18.24 4.59 16.26
N GLY A 202 -17.81 3.45 15.74
CA GLY A 202 -16.72 2.65 16.29
C GLY A 202 -15.71 2.31 15.20
N PRO A 203 -14.79 3.24 14.85
CA PRO A 203 -13.80 3.02 13.80
C PRO A 203 -13.00 1.76 14.07
N SER A 204 -12.95 0.88 13.07
CA SER A 204 -12.22 -0.37 13.12
C SER A 204 -11.33 -0.53 11.90
N THR A 205 -10.24 -1.28 12.04
CA THR A 205 -9.36 -1.60 10.92
C THR A 205 -10.11 -2.34 9.81
N ALA A 206 -9.71 -2.13 8.57
CA ALA A 206 -10.48 -2.56 7.40
C ALA A 206 -10.61 -4.09 7.27
N PHE A 207 -9.60 -4.84 7.71
CA PHE A 207 -9.52 -6.27 7.41
C PHE A 207 -9.77 -7.13 8.66
N LEU A 208 -9.19 -6.76 9.80
CA LEU A 208 -9.30 -7.51 11.06
C LEU A 208 -10.28 -6.92 12.07
N SER A 209 -10.92 -5.80 11.75
CA SER A 209 -11.92 -5.14 12.61
C SER A 209 -11.39 -4.77 14.01
N GLY A 210 -10.09 -4.46 14.11
CA GLY A 210 -9.47 -3.95 15.34
C GLY A 210 -9.93 -2.53 15.64
N ARG A 211 -10.49 -2.26 16.82
CA ARG A 211 -11.08 -0.96 17.15
C ARG A 211 -10.02 0.11 17.41
N LEU A 212 -10.25 1.32 16.90
CA LEU A 212 -9.47 2.50 17.26
C LEU A 212 -9.48 2.70 18.78
N SER A 213 -8.39 3.23 19.33
CA SER A 213 -8.31 3.49 20.77
C SER A 213 -9.40 4.48 21.20
N ARG A 214 -10.02 4.23 22.37
CA ARG A 214 -11.11 5.07 22.91
C ARG A 214 -10.75 6.56 22.99
N ALA A 215 -9.45 6.87 23.15
CA ALA A 215 -8.94 8.24 23.20
C ALA A 215 -9.13 9.01 21.88
N LEU A 216 -9.09 8.31 20.73
CA LEU A 216 -9.26 8.91 19.40
C LEU A 216 -10.63 8.65 18.78
N GLU A 217 -11.36 7.65 19.27
CA GLU A 217 -12.68 7.23 18.78
C GLU A 217 -13.71 8.38 18.77
N HIS A 218 -13.75 9.17 19.85
CA HIS A 218 -14.65 10.33 19.96
C HIS A 218 -13.97 11.66 19.60
N ALA A 219 -12.72 11.63 19.11
CA ALA A 219 -12.00 12.85 18.78
C ALA A 219 -12.57 13.48 17.51
N GLN A 220 -12.98 14.76 17.62
CA GLN A 220 -13.60 15.53 16.53
C GLN A 220 -12.75 16.76 16.16
N GLY A 221 -13.08 17.40 15.04
CA GLY A 221 -12.45 18.65 14.60
C GLY A 221 -10.98 18.46 14.21
N ARG A 222 -10.06 18.99 15.02
CA ARG A 222 -8.61 19.02 14.70
C ARG A 222 -7.98 17.64 14.48
N TRP A 223 -8.62 16.58 14.96
CA TRP A 223 -8.14 15.20 14.90
C TRP A 223 -8.64 14.40 13.69
N GLY A 224 -9.48 15.00 12.83
CA GLY A 224 -10.03 14.31 11.65
C GLY A 224 -8.93 13.80 10.71
N GLY A 225 -7.88 14.61 10.48
CA GLY A 225 -6.72 14.17 9.68
C GLY A 225 -5.97 12.98 10.31
N THR A 226 -5.88 12.92 11.64
CA THR A 226 -5.28 11.79 12.36
C THR A 226 -6.11 10.52 12.22
N ARG A 227 -7.45 10.61 12.31
CA ARG A 227 -8.36 9.48 12.12
C ARG A 227 -8.31 8.95 10.69
N LEU A 228 -8.25 9.84 9.71
CA LEU A 228 -8.11 9.46 8.30
C LEU A 228 -6.78 8.75 8.03
N ASN A 229 -5.67 9.29 8.55
CA ASN A 229 -4.36 8.65 8.45
C ASN A 229 -4.34 7.27 9.13
N TRP A 230 -4.98 7.16 10.30
CA TRP A 230 -5.12 5.89 11.01
C TRP A 230 -5.85 4.84 10.17
N ALA A 231 -6.88 5.20 9.41
CA ALA A 231 -7.63 4.23 8.60
C ALA A 231 -6.75 3.48 7.59
N VAL A 232 -5.81 4.17 6.92
CA VAL A 232 -4.85 3.54 5.98
C VAL A 232 -3.76 2.76 6.74
N GLN A 233 -3.11 3.41 7.70
CA GLN A 233 -1.97 2.82 8.40
C GLN A 233 -2.35 1.60 9.23
N SER A 234 -3.55 1.60 9.81
CA SER A 234 -4.06 0.47 10.58
C SER A 234 -4.44 -0.72 9.67
N ALA A 235 -4.89 -0.47 8.44
CA ALA A 235 -5.09 -1.52 7.44
C ALA A 235 -3.75 -2.14 6.98
N ALA A 236 -2.67 -1.35 6.90
CA ALA A 236 -1.32 -1.88 6.68
C ALA A 236 -0.82 -2.73 7.87
N ALA A 237 -1.16 -2.34 9.10
CA ALA A 237 -0.87 -3.14 10.29
C ALA A 237 -1.64 -4.48 10.29
N ASP A 238 -2.91 -4.49 9.89
CA ASP A 238 -3.68 -5.73 9.67
C ASP A 238 -2.98 -6.65 8.68
N PHE A 239 -2.50 -6.11 7.56
CA PHE A 239 -1.77 -6.85 6.55
C PHE A 239 -0.53 -7.52 7.14
N LEU A 240 0.26 -6.79 7.92
CA LEU A 240 1.42 -7.36 8.61
C LEU A 240 1.01 -8.48 9.58
N HIS A 241 -0.04 -8.29 10.38
CA HIS A 241 -0.51 -9.34 11.29
C HIS A 241 -0.92 -10.62 10.57
N LEU A 242 -1.63 -10.51 9.44
CA LEU A 242 -2.00 -11.63 8.60
C LEU A 242 -0.75 -12.35 8.05
N MET A 243 0.25 -11.59 7.60
CA MET A 243 1.50 -12.17 7.14
C MET A 243 2.24 -12.93 8.24
N LEU A 244 2.36 -12.35 9.43
CA LEU A 244 3.04 -12.98 10.56
C LEU A 244 2.31 -14.26 11.00
N ALA A 245 0.97 -14.22 11.05
CA ALA A 245 0.15 -15.38 11.38
C ALA A 245 0.28 -16.51 10.33
N SER A 246 0.25 -16.15 9.04
CA SER A 246 0.42 -17.09 7.94
C SER A 246 1.82 -17.73 7.96
N MET A 247 2.88 -16.93 8.14
CA MET A 247 4.25 -17.46 8.22
C MET A 247 4.48 -18.34 9.44
N ALA A 248 3.90 -17.99 10.59
CA ALA A 248 3.95 -18.83 11.79
C ALA A 248 3.30 -20.21 11.56
N HIS A 249 2.30 -20.29 10.67
CA HIS A 249 1.66 -21.54 10.29
C HIS A 249 2.42 -22.31 9.19
N LEU A 250 2.78 -21.64 8.10
CA LEU A 250 3.39 -22.27 6.92
C LEU A 250 4.87 -22.62 7.10
N ALA A 251 5.61 -21.83 7.87
CA ALA A 251 7.04 -22.00 8.09
C ALA A 251 7.40 -21.85 9.59
N PRO A 252 6.93 -22.75 10.48
CA PRO A 252 7.14 -22.62 11.93
C PRO A 252 8.61 -22.68 12.37
N LYS A 253 9.51 -23.18 11.50
CA LYS A 253 10.97 -23.18 11.72
C LYS A 253 11.63 -21.85 11.39
N ALA A 254 10.95 -20.97 10.66
CA ALA A 254 11.44 -19.64 10.33
C ALA A 254 11.16 -18.69 11.49
N ARG A 255 12.21 -18.19 12.13
CA ARG A 255 12.10 -17.27 13.25
C ARG A 255 11.89 -15.86 12.73
N PHE A 256 10.78 -15.22 13.09
CA PHE A 256 10.59 -13.80 12.82
C PHE A 256 11.71 -12.97 13.46
N CYS A 257 12.37 -12.12 12.69
CA CYS A 257 13.43 -11.24 13.16
C CYS A 257 12.94 -9.81 13.32
N LEU A 258 12.35 -9.25 12.27
CA LEU A 258 11.96 -7.86 12.23
C LEU A 258 10.94 -7.60 11.12
N SER A 259 10.23 -6.49 11.29
CA SER A 259 9.43 -5.86 10.25
C SER A 259 9.73 -4.36 10.23
N PHE A 260 9.97 -3.81 9.04
CA PHE A 260 10.15 -2.37 8.83
C PHE A 260 9.20 -1.91 7.75
N HIS A 261 8.19 -1.11 8.08
CA HIS A 261 7.20 -0.63 7.11
C HIS A 261 6.55 -1.82 6.36
N ASP A 262 6.88 -1.97 5.08
CA ASP A 262 6.45 -2.97 4.11
C ASP A 262 7.35 -4.23 4.06
N GLU A 263 8.42 -4.26 4.85
CA GLU A 263 9.40 -5.35 4.84
C GLU A 263 9.22 -6.32 6.01
N VAL A 264 9.31 -7.62 5.74
CA VAL A 264 9.37 -8.68 6.75
C VAL A 264 10.59 -9.57 6.56
N ARG A 265 11.29 -9.90 7.65
CA ARG A 265 12.49 -10.74 7.63
C ARG A 265 12.44 -11.84 8.66
N TYR A 266 12.84 -13.03 8.24
CA TYR A 266 12.92 -14.24 9.03
C TYR A 266 14.34 -14.78 9.00
N LEU A 267 14.77 -15.40 10.09
CA LEU A 267 15.99 -16.19 10.16
C LEU A 267 15.64 -17.66 10.14
N VAL A 268 16.28 -18.41 9.27
CA VAL A 268 16.02 -19.84 9.11
C VAL A 268 17.33 -20.58 8.83
N SER A 269 17.39 -21.87 9.16
CA SER A 269 18.49 -22.73 8.73
C SER A 269 18.59 -22.74 7.20
N ASP A 270 19.81 -22.82 6.67
CA ASP A 270 20.08 -22.89 5.22
C ASP A 270 19.31 -24.05 4.54
N GLU A 271 19.07 -25.13 5.29
CA GLU A 271 18.24 -26.26 4.87
C GLU A 271 16.78 -25.89 4.60
N TYR A 272 16.23 -24.78 5.10
CA TYR A 272 14.81 -24.45 4.85
C TYR A 272 14.61 -23.11 4.14
N LYS A 273 15.66 -22.55 3.56
CA LYS A 273 15.61 -21.19 2.99
C LYS A 273 14.64 -21.08 1.81
N TYR A 274 14.59 -22.07 0.92
CA TYR A 274 13.72 -22.04 -0.25
C TYR A 274 12.27 -22.39 0.11
N GLU A 275 12.05 -23.30 1.05
CA GLU A 275 10.72 -23.60 1.60
C GLU A 275 10.14 -22.36 2.30
N THR A 276 10.97 -21.65 3.05
CA THR A 276 10.60 -20.38 3.70
C THR A 276 10.31 -19.29 2.67
N ALA A 277 11.08 -19.23 1.58
CA ALA A 277 10.83 -18.28 0.49
C ALA A 277 9.47 -18.55 -0.19
N LEU A 278 9.14 -19.82 -0.44
CA LEU A 278 7.84 -20.21 -0.97
C LEU A 278 6.70 -19.89 0.01
N ALA A 279 6.88 -20.21 1.30
CA ALA A 279 5.91 -19.88 2.35
C ALA A 279 5.63 -18.37 2.41
N LEU A 280 6.65 -17.54 2.18
CA LEU A 280 6.49 -16.09 2.14
C LEU A 280 5.72 -15.63 0.91
N GLN A 281 6.01 -16.20 -0.27
CA GLN A 281 5.24 -15.94 -1.49
C GLN A 281 3.75 -16.29 -1.33
N ILE A 282 3.47 -17.50 -0.81
CA ILE A 282 2.09 -17.95 -0.51
C ILE A 282 1.44 -17.05 0.54
N THR A 283 2.20 -16.61 1.54
CA THR A 283 1.70 -15.70 2.58
C THR A 283 1.19 -14.38 1.98
N ASN A 284 1.90 -13.77 1.02
CA ASN A 284 1.42 -12.54 0.37
C ASN A 284 0.16 -12.80 -0.46
N LEU A 285 0.10 -13.92 -1.18
CA LEU A 285 -1.10 -14.35 -1.92
C LEU A 285 -2.31 -14.47 -0.98
N LEU A 286 -2.18 -15.25 0.10
CA LEU A 286 -3.25 -15.47 1.08
C LEU A 286 -3.67 -14.18 1.78
N THR A 287 -2.70 -13.35 2.16
CA THR A 287 -2.98 -12.07 2.83
C THR A 287 -3.76 -11.14 1.90
N ARG A 288 -3.34 -11.00 0.64
CA ARG A 288 -4.03 -10.15 -0.32
C ARG A 288 -5.41 -10.68 -0.69
N ALA A 289 -5.54 -11.99 -0.86
CA ALA A 289 -6.83 -12.64 -1.11
C ALA A 289 -7.81 -12.42 0.06
N PHE A 290 -7.34 -12.58 1.30
CA PHE A 290 -8.14 -12.30 2.49
C PHE A 290 -8.58 -10.83 2.51
N CYS A 291 -7.65 -9.89 2.31
CA CYS A 291 -7.97 -8.47 2.27
C CYS A 291 -9.02 -8.12 1.19
N SER A 292 -8.89 -8.66 -0.03
CA SER A 292 -9.88 -8.48 -1.10
C SER A 292 -11.26 -9.00 -0.70
N GLN A 293 -11.31 -10.23 -0.18
CA GLN A 293 -12.57 -10.86 0.24
C GLN A 293 -13.24 -10.06 1.36
N ARG A 294 -12.45 -9.52 2.31
CA ARG A 294 -12.98 -8.75 3.45
C ARG A 294 -13.68 -7.46 3.02
N VAL A 295 -13.31 -6.90 1.87
CA VAL A 295 -13.96 -5.71 1.30
C VAL A 295 -15.00 -6.04 0.22
N GLY A 296 -15.34 -7.32 0.04
CA GLY A 296 -16.37 -7.78 -0.88
C GLY A 296 -15.89 -8.02 -2.32
N ILE A 297 -14.58 -8.09 -2.56
CA ILE A 297 -14.01 -8.40 -3.87
C ILE A 297 -13.50 -9.84 -3.88
N ASN A 298 -13.97 -10.65 -4.83
CA ASN A 298 -13.63 -12.08 -4.91
C ASN A 298 -12.47 -12.40 -5.87
N ASP A 299 -11.93 -11.39 -6.54
CA ASP A 299 -10.81 -11.53 -7.48
C ASP A 299 -9.52 -10.93 -6.91
N LEU A 300 -8.38 -11.55 -7.25
CA LEU A 300 -7.06 -11.02 -6.97
C LEU A 300 -6.19 -11.04 -8.24
N PRO A 301 -5.72 -9.88 -8.74
CA PRO A 301 -4.85 -9.84 -9.90
C PRO A 301 -3.50 -10.53 -9.66
N LEU A 302 -3.00 -11.27 -10.65
CA LEU A 302 -1.70 -11.94 -10.59
C LEU A 302 -0.54 -10.97 -10.34
N SER A 303 -0.63 -9.74 -10.87
CA SER A 303 0.42 -8.70 -10.74
C SER A 303 0.73 -8.31 -9.29
N VAL A 304 -0.18 -8.60 -8.36
CA VAL A 304 0.01 -8.32 -6.93
C VAL A 304 0.05 -9.58 -6.07
N ALA A 305 -0.30 -10.73 -6.63
CA ALA A 305 -0.46 -11.99 -5.90
C ALA A 305 0.83 -12.44 -5.22
N PHE A 306 1.97 -12.25 -5.90
CA PHE A 306 3.29 -12.65 -5.42
C PHE A 306 4.18 -11.43 -5.19
N PHE A 307 5.17 -11.58 -4.33
CA PHE A 307 6.27 -10.64 -4.26
C PHE A 307 7.02 -10.61 -5.58
N THR A 308 7.48 -9.43 -5.98
CA THR A 308 8.42 -9.27 -7.10
C THR A 308 9.63 -10.20 -6.91
N ALA A 309 10.18 -10.23 -5.69
CA ALA A 309 11.19 -11.20 -5.30
C ALA A 309 11.18 -11.43 -3.78
N VAL A 310 11.66 -12.61 -3.38
CA VAL A 310 12.05 -12.93 -2.01
C VAL A 310 13.57 -13.00 -1.95
N GLU A 311 14.14 -12.24 -1.02
CA GLU A 311 15.57 -12.12 -0.81
C GLU A 311 16.05 -13.17 0.20
N VAL A 312 17.09 -13.91 -0.17
CA VAL A 312 17.75 -14.94 0.65
C VAL A 312 19.23 -14.58 0.80
N ASP A 313 19.67 -14.28 2.01
CA ASP A 313 21.00 -13.69 2.22
C ASP A 313 21.66 -14.13 3.53
N GLN A 314 22.99 -14.02 3.58
CA GLN A 314 23.76 -14.10 4.83
C GLN A 314 23.63 -12.83 5.66
N VAL A 315 23.40 -11.68 5.03
CA VAL A 315 23.36 -10.38 5.72
C VAL A 315 22.04 -9.67 5.54
N LEU A 316 21.72 -8.80 6.48
CA LEU A 316 20.51 -8.01 6.42
C LEU A 316 20.70 -6.77 5.52
N ARG A 317 20.41 -6.89 4.22
CA ARG A 317 20.34 -5.76 3.27
C ARG A 317 19.02 -5.78 2.50
N LYS A 318 18.63 -4.63 1.93
CA LYS A 318 17.37 -4.50 1.20
C LYS A 318 17.37 -5.38 -0.06
N GLU A 319 18.38 -5.20 -0.90
CA GLU A 319 18.60 -5.94 -2.14
C GLU A 319 19.81 -6.85 -1.97
N SER A 320 19.64 -8.16 -2.17
CA SER A 320 20.69 -9.15 -1.90
C SER A 320 21.87 -9.11 -2.85
N ASN A 321 21.78 -8.38 -3.96
CA ASN A 321 22.87 -8.15 -4.90
C ASN A 321 23.66 -6.84 -4.64
N LEU A 322 23.27 -6.07 -3.61
CA LEU A 322 23.90 -4.79 -3.33
C LEU A 322 25.13 -4.97 -2.44
N ASP A 323 26.32 -4.69 -2.99
CA ASP A 323 27.61 -4.81 -2.29
C ASP A 323 27.80 -3.78 -1.14
N CYS A 324 26.85 -2.84 -0.99
CA CYS A 324 26.84 -1.84 0.07
C CYS A 324 28.15 -1.01 0.17
N THR A 325 28.70 -0.59 -0.97
CA THR A 325 29.83 0.35 -1.03
C THR A 325 29.39 1.76 -0.61
N THR A 326 30.02 2.31 0.43
CA THR A 326 29.74 3.64 1.00
C THR A 326 31.05 4.30 1.46
N PRO A 327 31.06 5.57 1.91
CA PRO A 327 32.30 6.21 2.36
C PRO A 327 32.94 5.51 3.57
N SER A 328 32.16 4.87 4.44
CA SER A 328 32.64 4.06 5.58
C SER A 328 32.89 2.59 5.23
N ASN A 329 32.44 2.13 4.06
CA ASN A 329 32.70 0.80 3.52
C ASN A 329 33.18 0.89 2.06
N PRO A 330 34.40 1.43 1.81
CA PRO A 330 34.87 1.74 0.45
C PRO A 330 35.20 0.50 -0.39
N HIS A 331 35.34 -0.66 0.24
CA HIS A 331 35.63 -1.93 -0.44
C HIS A 331 34.41 -2.82 -0.60
N GLY A 332 33.24 -2.41 -0.09
CA GLY A 332 32.03 -3.22 -0.15
C GLY A 332 32.09 -4.49 0.70
N LEU A 333 31.01 -5.26 0.65
CA LEU A 333 30.83 -6.49 1.40
C LEU A 333 31.68 -7.64 0.86
N GLU A 334 31.76 -7.78 -0.45
CA GLU A 334 32.48 -8.89 -1.09
C GLU A 334 33.99 -8.76 -0.87
N LYS A 335 34.59 -7.66 -1.32
CA LYS A 335 36.04 -7.46 -1.20
C LYS A 335 36.47 -7.06 0.21
N GLY A 336 35.64 -6.32 0.94
CA GLY A 336 35.96 -5.84 2.29
C GLY A 336 35.75 -6.89 3.39
N TYR A 337 34.72 -7.73 3.27
CA TYR A 337 34.31 -8.66 4.34
C TYR A 337 34.21 -10.12 3.86
N GLY A 338 34.42 -10.41 2.58
CA GLY A 338 34.28 -11.76 2.03
C GLY A 338 32.83 -12.24 1.94
N ILE A 339 31.86 -11.32 1.95
CA ILE A 339 30.43 -11.65 1.96
C ILE A 339 29.89 -11.51 0.52
N PRO A 340 29.53 -12.60 -0.15
CA PRO A 340 29.06 -12.56 -1.52
C PRO A 340 27.63 -12.01 -1.62
N ASN A 341 27.15 -11.83 -2.84
CA ASN A 341 25.74 -11.56 -3.11
C ASN A 341 24.85 -12.72 -2.67
N GLY A 342 23.68 -12.38 -2.13
CA GLY A 342 22.60 -13.33 -1.87
C GLY A 342 21.78 -13.60 -3.13
N GLU A 343 20.62 -14.21 -2.94
CA GLU A 343 19.69 -14.56 -4.01
C GLU A 343 18.43 -13.69 -3.90
N SER A 344 17.95 -13.19 -5.04
CA SER A 344 16.66 -12.50 -5.17
C SER A 344 15.81 -13.35 -6.09
N LEU A 345 14.75 -13.96 -5.54
CA LEU A 345 14.01 -15.05 -6.21
C LEU A 345 12.55 -14.68 -6.43
N ASN A 346 12.11 -14.65 -7.68
CA ASN A 346 10.68 -14.59 -8.00
C ASN A 346 9.99 -15.95 -7.73
N ILE A 347 8.66 -16.01 -7.81
CA ILE A 347 7.91 -17.24 -7.52
C ILE A 347 8.35 -18.44 -8.36
N PHE A 348 8.66 -18.25 -9.65
CA PHE A 348 9.07 -19.33 -10.54
C PHE A 348 10.46 -19.85 -10.19
N GLU A 349 11.40 -18.95 -9.91
CA GLU A 349 12.75 -19.31 -9.47
C GLU A 349 12.74 -20.05 -8.13
N VAL A 350 11.87 -19.67 -7.19
CA VAL A 350 11.66 -20.40 -5.93
C VAL A 350 11.18 -21.83 -6.20
N LEU A 351 10.22 -22.01 -7.11
CA LEU A 351 9.71 -23.34 -7.47
C LEU A 351 10.80 -24.20 -8.12
N ASP A 352 11.59 -23.64 -9.03
CA ASP A 352 12.70 -24.34 -9.68
C ASP A 352 13.75 -24.82 -8.67
N LYS A 353 14.09 -23.99 -7.68
CA LYS A 353 15.02 -24.33 -6.59
C LYS A 353 14.51 -25.51 -5.76
N LEU A 354 13.21 -25.54 -5.46
CA LEU A 354 12.60 -26.62 -4.69
C LEU A 354 12.54 -27.94 -5.47
N VAL A 355 12.22 -27.87 -6.76
CA VAL A 355 12.21 -29.04 -7.65
C VAL A 355 13.61 -29.62 -7.79
N ALA A 356 14.62 -28.78 -8.07
CA ALA A 356 16.01 -29.21 -8.20
C ALA A 356 16.49 -29.94 -6.94
N ARG A 357 16.21 -29.37 -5.76
CA ARG A 357 16.55 -29.99 -4.48
C ARG A 357 15.84 -31.32 -4.25
N SER A 358 14.56 -31.42 -4.61
CA SER A 358 13.82 -32.67 -4.49
C SER A 358 14.43 -33.78 -5.36
N LEU A 359 14.96 -33.45 -6.54
CA LEU A 359 15.63 -34.39 -7.44
C LEU A 359 16.99 -34.83 -6.88
N GLU A 360 17.75 -33.92 -6.26
CA GLU A 360 19.02 -34.25 -5.59
C GLU A 360 18.82 -35.21 -4.41
N MET A 361 17.75 -35.04 -3.61
CA MET A 361 17.47 -35.91 -2.46
C MET A 361 16.87 -37.27 -2.85
N CYS A 362 16.30 -37.41 -4.05
CA CYS A 362 15.66 -38.65 -4.49
C CYS A 362 16.02 -39.00 -5.95
N PRO A 363 17.28 -39.39 -6.24
CA PRO A 363 17.72 -39.68 -7.61
C PRO A 363 17.08 -40.95 -8.23
N VAL A 364 16.32 -41.73 -7.44
CA VAL A 364 15.87 -43.09 -7.83
C VAL A 364 14.44 -43.14 -8.37
N TYR A 365 13.62 -42.08 -8.18
CA TYR A 365 12.25 -42.06 -8.70
C TYR A 365 12.08 -41.05 -9.82
N GLY A 366 12.14 -41.53 -11.06
CA GLY A 366 11.68 -40.77 -12.22
C GLY A 366 10.24 -40.29 -12.04
N ASN A 367 10.06 -38.97 -12.00
CA ASN A 367 8.89 -38.17 -12.41
C ASN A 367 7.46 -38.55 -11.97
N ARG A 368 7.23 -39.47 -11.02
CA ARG A 368 5.85 -39.85 -10.63
C ARG A 368 5.33 -39.29 -9.31
N LEU A 369 6.18 -38.86 -8.38
CA LEU A 369 5.74 -38.43 -7.03
C LEU A 369 5.91 -36.93 -6.75
N THR A 370 6.79 -36.22 -7.45
CA THR A 370 6.96 -34.76 -7.31
C THR A 370 5.80 -33.95 -7.87
N ASN A 371 5.05 -34.50 -8.84
CA ASN A 371 3.94 -33.79 -9.48
C ASN A 371 2.68 -33.68 -8.60
N ILE A 372 2.45 -34.63 -7.68
CA ILE A 372 1.16 -34.72 -6.97
C ILE A 372 1.06 -33.74 -5.79
N TYR A 373 2.18 -33.38 -5.15
CA TYR A 373 2.17 -32.43 -4.03
C TYR A 373 2.24 -30.95 -4.46
N TYR A 374 2.76 -30.64 -5.64
CA TYR A 374 2.93 -29.26 -6.12
C TYR A 374 1.88 -28.81 -7.15
N MET A 375 1.21 -29.73 -7.87
CA MET A 375 0.16 -29.36 -8.83
C MET A 375 -1.16 -28.91 -8.18
N GLY A 376 -1.37 -29.16 -6.87
CA GLY A 376 -2.57 -28.70 -6.17
C GLY A 376 -2.66 -27.18 -5.95
N LEU A 377 -1.62 -26.42 -6.35
CA LEU A 377 -1.58 -24.95 -6.26
C LEU A 377 -1.57 -24.26 -7.64
N ILE A 378 -1.58 -25.01 -8.75
CA ILE A 378 -1.46 -24.48 -10.13
C ILE A 378 -2.72 -24.76 -10.98
N THR A 379 -3.73 -25.46 -10.45
CA THR A 379 -5.06 -25.59 -11.06
C THR A 379 -6.10 -25.01 -10.11
#